data_AF-A0A520DF42-F1
#
_entry.id   AF-A0A520DF42-F1
#
_cell.length_a   1.000
_cell.length_b   1.000
_cell.length_c   1.000
_cell.angle_alpha   90.00
_cell.angle_beta   90.00
_cell.angle_gamma   90.00
#
_symmetry.space_group_name_H-M   'P 1'
#
loop_
_entity.id
_entity.type
_entity.pdbx_description
1 polymer ?
#
loop_
_entity_poly.entity_id
_entity_poly.type
_entity_poly.pdbx_seq_one_letter_code
_entity_poly.pdbx_strand_id
1 'polypeptide(L)' 'MKNNGHSSTLLDEFEGTVQGHRDGHGFVQRDDGEADIYLPPNEMRAVLHKDRVKARIVRQDR' A
#
# COMPACT_ATOMS: atom_id res chain seq x y z
N MET A 1 -30.18 10.31 -2.29
CA MET A 1 -29.44 9.04 -2.38
C MET A 1 -28.01 9.31 -1.90
N LYS A 2 -27.70 9.05 -0.62
CA LYS A 2 -26.35 9.23 -0.05
C LYS A 2 -25.84 7.84 0.30
N ASN A 3 -25.04 7.27 -0.59
CA ASN A 3 -24.54 5.91 -0.47
C ASN A 3 -23.41 5.84 0.56
N ASN A 4 -23.67 5.08 1.61
CA ASN A 4 -22.87 3.94 2.08
C ASN A 4 -21.41 4.17 2.52
N GLY A 5 -21.11 3.77 3.76
CA GLY A 5 -19.87 3.04 4.04
C GLY A 5 -18.90 3.61 5.08
N HIS A 6 -19.34 3.94 6.30
CA HIS A 6 -18.44 3.98 7.45
C HIS A 6 -18.67 2.74 8.32
N SER A 7 -17.91 1.66 8.08
CA SER A 7 -17.73 0.57 9.05
C SER A 7 -16.64 -0.43 8.61
N SER A 8 -15.38 -0.08 8.86
CA SER A 8 -14.38 -1.06 9.28
C SER A 8 -13.29 -0.37 10.08
N THR A 9 -13.26 -0.62 11.39
CA THR A 9 -12.58 0.21 12.37
C THR A 9 -11.09 -0.09 12.56
N LEU A 10 -10.36 -0.79 11.66
CA LEU A 10 -8.98 -1.21 11.97
C LEU A 10 -7.99 -1.34 10.78
N LEU A 11 -8.30 -0.84 9.59
CA LEU A 11 -7.42 -1.06 8.43
C LEU A 11 -7.45 0.14 7.50
N ASP A 12 -6.39 0.96 7.55
CA ASP A 12 -6.26 2.18 6.75
C ASP A 12 -5.98 1.80 5.28
N GLU A 13 -6.87 2.20 4.36
CA GLU A 13 -6.71 1.98 2.92
C GLU A 13 -6.13 3.23 2.27
N PHE A 14 -5.14 3.06 1.39
CA PHE A 14 -4.49 4.16 0.69
C PHE A 14 -4.15 3.78 -0.75
N GLU A 15 -3.96 4.79 -1.60
CA GLU A 15 -3.47 4.64 -2.97
C GLU A 15 -2.00 5.07 -3.06
N GLY A 16 -1.26 4.45 -3.97
CA GLY A 16 0.13 4.79 -4.20
C GLY A 16 0.77 4.09 -5.38
N THR A 17 2.06 4.39 -5.60
CA THR A 17 2.85 3.86 -6.70
C THR A 17 3.96 2.93 -6.19
N VAL A 18 4.11 1.76 -6.81
CA VAL A 18 5.12 0.77 -6.43
C VAL A 18 6.52 1.17 -6.93
N GLN A 19 7.47 1.20 -6.00
CA GLN A 19 8.90 1.38 -6.23
C GLN A 19 9.63 0.08 -5.90
N GLY A 20 10.18 -0.59 -6.91
CA GLY A 20 10.89 -1.85 -6.74
C GLY A 20 12.38 -1.66 -6.48
N HIS A 21 12.93 -2.41 -5.52
CA HIS A 21 14.37 -2.48 -5.26
C HIS A 21 14.98 -3.75 -5.88
N ARG A 22 16.27 -3.69 -6.24
CA ARG A 22 16.98 -4.83 -6.85
C ARG A 22 17.11 -6.04 -5.92
N ASP A 23 17.10 -5.81 -4.61
CA ASP A 23 17.20 -6.87 -3.59
C ASP A 23 15.87 -7.61 -3.37
N GLY A 24 14.84 -7.29 -4.17
CA GLY A 24 13.57 -8.01 -4.23
C GLY A 24 12.47 -7.47 -3.32
N HIS A 25 12.77 -6.51 -2.44
CA HIS A 25 11.76 -5.75 -1.71
C HIS A 25 11.39 -4.47 -2.47
N GLY A 26 10.40 -3.74 -1.98
CA GLY A 26 10.03 -2.44 -2.55
C GLY A 26 9.30 -1.58 -1.55
N PHE A 27 8.72 -0.51 -2.07
CA PHE A 27 7.94 0.45 -1.30
C PHE A 27 6.73 0.90 -2.11
N VAL A 28 5.64 1.24 -1.45
CA VAL A 28 4.53 1.97 -2.06
C VAL A 28 4.63 3.42 -1.62
N GLN A 29 4.91 4.29 -2.58
CA GLN A 29 4.88 5.73 -2.37
C GLN A 29 3.43 6.18 -2.31
N ARG A 30 2.99 6.71 -1.17
CA ARG A 30 1.58 7.10 -0.97
C ARG A 30 1.26 8.37 -1.73
N ASP A 31 0.10 8.40 -2.36
CA ASP A 31 -0.38 9.57 -3.13
C ASP A 31 -0.81 10.73 -2.19
N ASP A 32 -1.08 10.44 -0.92
CA ASP A 32 -1.46 11.42 0.12
C ASP A 32 -0.28 12.18 0.73
N GLY A 33 0.96 11.82 0.37
CA GLY A 33 2.18 12.45 0.87
C GLY A 33 2.62 11.99 2.26
N GLU A 34 1.95 10.99 2.84
CA GLU A 34 2.42 10.31 4.04
C GLU A 34 3.65 9.42 3.73
N ALA A 35 4.22 8.81 4.77
CA ALA A 35 5.40 7.98 4.64
C ALA A 35 5.18 6.77 3.69
N ASP A 36 6.23 6.44 2.94
CA ASP A 36 6.27 5.27 2.08
C ASP A 36 6.06 3.98 2.88
N ILE A 37 5.32 3.04 2.30
CA ILE A 37 5.00 1.77 2.95
C ILE A 37 5.91 0.68 2.40
N TYR A 38 6.63 -0.01 3.31
CA TYR A 38 7.49 -1.12 2.93
C TYR A 38 6.69 -2.29 2.35
N LEU A 39 7.16 -2.81 1.22
CA LEU A 39 6.63 -3.99 0.55
C LEU A 39 7.65 -5.13 0.64
N PRO A 40 7.33 -6.21 1.36
CA PRO A 40 8.22 -7.35 1.47
C PRO A 40 8.32 -8.12 0.15
N PRO A 41 9.39 -8.93 -0.06
CA PRO A 41 9.63 -9.59 -1.34
C PRO A 41 8.53 -10.53 -1.83
N ASN A 42 7.73 -11.09 -0.92
CA ASN A 42 6.56 -11.91 -1.27
C ASN A 42 5.45 -11.08 -1.94
N GLU A 43 5.22 -9.84 -1.51
CA GLU A 43 4.21 -8.96 -2.11
C GLU A 43 4.69 -8.36 -3.43
N MET A 44 5.99 -8.05 -3.53
CA MET A 44 6.63 -7.59 -4.78
C MET A 44 6.49 -8.56 -5.95
N ARG A 45 6.23 -9.86 -5.70
CA ARG A 45 6.00 -10.85 -6.76
C ARG A 45 4.68 -10.65 -7.49
N ALA A 46 3.73 -9.93 -6.89
CA ALA A 46 2.40 -9.69 -7.45
C ALA A 46 2.28 -8.33 -8.14
N VAL A 47 3.33 -7.50 -8.11
CA VAL A 47 3.32 -6.13 -8.63
C VAL A 47 4.57 -5.86 -9.48
N LEU A 48 4.48 -4.87 -10.36
CA LEU A 48 5.59 -4.34 -11.12
C LEU A 48 5.99 -2.94 -10.64
N HIS A 49 7.22 -2.54 -10.92
CA HIS A 49 7.67 -1.17 -10.68
C HIS A 49 6.82 -0.19 -11.50
N LYS A 50 6.36 0.89 -10.85
CA LYS A 50 5.42 1.91 -11.34
C LYS A 50 3.96 1.47 -11.46
N ASP A 51 3.61 0.28 -10.96
CA ASP A 51 2.20 -0.06 -10.81
C ASP A 51 1.52 0.87 -9.80
N ARG A 52 0.29 1.27 -10.11
CA ARG A 52 -0.58 2.03 -9.20
C ARG A 52 -1.47 1.06 -8.46
N VAL A 53 -1.41 1.10 -7.13
CA VAL A 53 -2.05 0.11 -6.26
C VAL A 53 -2.94 0.80 -5.23
N LYS A 54 -4.00 0.11 -4.84
CA LYS A 54 -4.76 0.42 -3.62
C LYS A 54 -4.40 -0.63 -2.58
N ALA A 55 -3.77 -0.21 -1.49
CA ALA A 55 -3.26 -1.08 -0.45
C ALA A 55 -3.98 -0.82 0.87
N ARG A 56 -3.90 -1.80 1.78
CA ARG A 56 -4.53 -1.74 3.09
C ARG A 56 -3.54 -2.15 4.16
N ILE A 57 -3.33 -1.31 5.17
CA ILE A 57 -2.37 -1.58 6.24
C ILE A 57 -2.97 -2.61 7.19
N VAL A 58 -2.40 -3.83 7.21
CA VAL A 58 -2.91 -4.96 8.01
C VAL A 58 -2.38 -5.01 9.43
N ARG A 59 -1.17 -4.51 9.65
CA ARG A 59 -0.52 -4.42 10.96
C ARG A 59 0.61 -3.40 10.90
N GLN A 60 0.71 -2.57 11.92
CA GLN A 60 1.89 -1.75 12.19
C GLN A 60 2.64 -2.43 13.35
N ASP A 61 3.80 -3.02 13.07
CA ASP A 61 4.70 -3.48 14.12
C ASP A 61 5.37 -2.23 14.71
N ARG A 62 5.25 -2.04 16.03
CA ARG A 62 5.79 -0.86 16.75
C ARG A 62 7.05 -1.24 17.51
#